data_AF-A0A7K0D4W0-F1
#
_entry.id   AF-A0A7K0D4W0-F1
#
_cell.length_a   1.000
_cell.length_b   1.000
_cell.length_c   1.000
_cell.angle_alpha   90.00
_cell.angle_beta   90.00
_cell.angle_gamma   90.00
#
_symmetry.space_group_name_H-M   'P 1'
#
loop_
_entity.id
_entity.type
_entity.pdbx_description
1 polymer ?
#
loop_
_entity_poly.entity_id
_entity_poly.type
_entity_poly.pdbx_seq_one_letter_code
_entity_poly.pdbx_strand_id
1 'polypeptide(L)'
;MPNKFESPPGWAPPGAQFQSHGVTSRTVIGVLIGLVLTPIGIAFAAKGGADIRYWVIIGGVTDRWTAAGEIIVGSVLLMLVAAMAAFSPAGTFVAGLVFGVFPGILHILFPDDTFRLIGDLPYIDSTWQVALHSWVTNGFALISGFMMLGAGFGGLIRRR
;
A
#
# COMPACT_ATOMS: atom_id res chain seq x y z
N MET A 1 32.75 -35.84 7.73
CA MET A 1 31.43 -35.81 7.08
C MET A 1 30.39 -35.82 8.20
N PRO A 2 29.54 -34.78 8.36
CA PRO A 2 28.54 -34.78 9.42
C PRO A 2 27.49 -35.85 9.08
N ASN A 3 27.24 -36.77 10.01
CA ASN A 3 26.22 -37.81 9.87
C ASN A 3 24.86 -37.14 9.64
N LYS A 4 24.38 -37.17 8.40
CA LYS A 4 23.06 -36.65 8.03
C LYS A 4 22.05 -37.66 8.57
N PHE A 5 21.31 -37.28 9.61
CA PHE A 5 20.29 -38.13 10.21
C PHE A 5 19.18 -38.34 9.18
N GLU A 6 19.11 -39.52 8.58
CA GLU A 6 18.02 -39.87 7.66
C GLU A 6 16.75 -40.09 8.49
N SER A 7 15.81 -39.16 8.34
CA SER A 7 14.52 -39.23 9.03
C SER A 7 13.65 -40.31 8.38
N PRO A 8 13.00 -41.20 9.14
CA PRO A 8 12.08 -42.19 8.58
C PRO A 8 10.94 -41.55 7.76
N PRO A 9 10.40 -42.22 6.74
CA PRO A 9 9.26 -41.72 5.97
C PRO A 9 8.08 -41.39 6.89
N GLY A 10 7.62 -40.15 6.87
CA GLY A 10 6.52 -39.66 7.73
C GLY A 10 6.94 -39.11 9.09
N TRP A 11 8.23 -39.09 9.42
CA TRP A 11 8.74 -38.46 10.63
C TRP A 11 8.83 -36.94 10.47
N ALA A 12 8.02 -36.20 11.23
CA ALA A 12 8.20 -34.76 11.42
C ALA A 12 8.89 -34.54 12.79
N PRO A 13 9.97 -33.74 12.86
CA PRO A 13 10.62 -33.47 14.14
C PRO A 13 9.61 -32.86 15.13
N PRO A 14 9.63 -33.26 16.42
CA PRO A 14 8.79 -32.64 17.44
C PRO A 14 8.95 -31.12 17.44
N GLY A 15 7.87 -30.41 17.12
CA GLY A 15 7.87 -28.95 16.98
C GLY A 15 7.86 -28.40 15.55
N ALA A 16 7.96 -29.24 14.52
CA ALA A 16 7.74 -28.85 13.12
C ALA A 16 6.38 -28.17 12.91
N GLN A 17 5.35 -28.62 13.65
CA GLN A 17 4.03 -27.99 13.67
C GLN A 17 4.07 -26.52 14.11
N PHE A 18 4.90 -26.16 15.11
CA PHE A 18 4.98 -24.79 15.65
C PHE A 18 5.78 -23.83 14.77
N GLN A 19 6.66 -24.32 13.89
CA GLN A 19 7.43 -23.46 13.00
C GLN A 19 6.57 -22.76 11.93
N SER A 20 5.49 -23.40 11.48
CA SER A 20 4.60 -22.85 10.45
C SER A 20 3.68 -21.73 10.95
N HIS A 21 3.18 -21.85 12.19
CA HIS A 21 2.21 -20.91 12.77
C HIS A 21 2.80 -19.50 12.95
N GLY A 22 4.07 -19.38 13.34
CA GLY A 22 4.74 -18.08 13.54
C GLY A 22 4.94 -17.27 12.26
N VAL A 23 5.27 -17.96 11.15
CA VAL A 23 5.46 -17.31 9.84
C VAL A 23 4.12 -16.88 9.24
N THR A 24 3.09 -17.72 9.39
CA THR A 24 1.74 -17.44 8.89
C THR A 24 1.11 -16.25 9.61
N SER A 25 1.18 -16.21 10.96
CA SER A 25 0.62 -15.12 11.77
C SER A 25 1.25 -13.76 11.43
N ARG A 26 2.58 -13.69 11.34
CA ARG A 26 3.31 -12.45 10.95
C ARG A 26 2.95 -11.97 9.55
N THR A 27 2.73 -12.91 8.62
CA THR A 27 2.34 -12.59 7.25
C THR A 27 0.94 -12.00 7.21
N VAL A 28 -0.03 -12.64 7.87
CA VAL A 28 -1.43 -12.16 7.95
C VAL A 28 -1.49 -10.77 8.57
N ILE A 29 -0.81 -10.56 9.71
CA ILE A 29 -0.76 -9.26 10.38
C ILE A 29 -0.16 -8.20 9.45
N GLY A 30 0.94 -8.50 8.77
CA GLY A 30 1.55 -7.55 7.82
C GLY A 30 0.64 -7.22 6.64
N VAL A 31 -0.14 -8.18 6.14
CA VAL A 31 -1.14 -7.94 5.09
C VAL A 31 -2.24 -7.02 5.60
N LEU A 32 -2.80 -7.29 6.79
CA LEU A 32 -3.85 -6.45 7.37
C LEU A 32 -3.36 -5.02 7.62
N ILE A 33 -2.16 -4.87 8.20
CA ILE A 33 -1.55 -3.54 8.41
C ILE A 33 -1.36 -2.83 7.07
N GLY A 34 -0.85 -3.51 6.04
CA GLY A 34 -0.66 -2.94 4.72
C GLY A 34 -1.99 -2.50 4.09
N LEU A 35 -3.02 -3.32 4.20
CA LEU A 35 -4.36 -3.03 3.66
C LEU A 35 -5.05 -1.86 4.37
N VAL A 36 -4.74 -1.61 5.64
CA VAL A 36 -5.33 -0.49 6.40
C VAL A 36 -4.51 0.79 6.21
N LEU A 37 -3.19 0.73 6.33
CA LEU A 37 -2.35 1.93 6.29
C LEU A 37 -2.23 2.53 4.89
N THR A 38 -2.27 1.71 3.84
CA THR A 38 -2.11 2.18 2.46
C THR A 38 -3.22 3.14 2.02
N PRO A 39 -4.52 2.82 2.15
CA PRO A 39 -5.57 3.77 1.77
C PRO A 39 -5.53 5.05 2.62
N ILE A 40 -5.14 4.97 3.89
CA ILE A 40 -4.96 6.16 4.74
C ILE A 40 -3.82 7.03 4.20
N GLY A 41 -2.66 6.42 3.89
CA GLY A 41 -1.52 7.12 3.32
C GLY A 41 -1.83 7.76 1.97
N ILE A 42 -2.55 7.05 1.10
CA ILE A 42 -3.03 7.56 -0.20
C ILE A 42 -3.97 8.74 0.01
N ALA A 43 -4.97 8.62 0.90
CA ALA A 43 -5.92 9.70 1.14
C ALA A 43 -5.20 11.00 1.51
N PHE A 44 -4.34 10.96 2.55
CA PHE A 44 -3.60 12.14 3.01
C PHE A 44 -2.66 12.70 1.93
N ALA A 45 -1.93 11.83 1.22
CA ALA A 45 -1.03 12.27 0.14
C ALA A 45 -1.81 12.89 -1.03
N ALA A 46 -2.96 12.31 -1.38
CA ALA A 46 -3.83 12.80 -2.45
C ALA A 46 -4.44 14.16 -2.10
N LYS A 47 -4.99 14.31 -0.89
CA LYS A 47 -5.60 15.56 -0.45
C LYS A 47 -4.60 16.69 -0.37
N GLY A 48 -3.48 16.48 0.35
CA GLY A 48 -2.45 17.50 0.44
C GLY A 48 -1.88 17.88 -0.93
N GLY A 49 -1.73 16.90 -1.84
CA GLY A 49 -1.30 17.14 -3.22
C GLY A 49 -2.31 17.96 -4.04
N ALA A 50 -3.61 17.69 -3.88
CA ALA A 50 -4.68 18.44 -4.51
C ALA A 50 -4.73 19.88 -3.97
N ASP A 51 -4.65 20.07 -2.67
CA ASP A 51 -4.70 21.38 -2.00
C ASP A 51 -3.51 22.26 -2.39
N ILE A 52 -2.29 21.71 -2.48
CA ILE A 52 -1.13 22.46 -2.97
C ILE A 52 -1.32 22.88 -4.44
N ARG A 53 -1.80 21.99 -5.31
CA ARG A 53 -2.07 22.35 -6.71
C ARG A 53 -3.12 23.45 -6.82
N TYR A 54 -4.21 23.34 -6.06
CA TYR A 54 -5.27 24.34 -6.04
C TYR A 54 -4.75 25.69 -5.55
N TRP A 55 -3.92 25.71 -4.51
CA TRP A 55 -3.24 26.92 -4.03
C TRP A 55 -2.36 27.57 -5.11
N VAL A 56 -1.58 26.80 -5.86
CA VAL A 56 -0.72 27.32 -6.94
C VAL A 56 -1.56 27.92 -8.08
N ILE A 57 -2.70 27.32 -8.41
CA ILE A 57 -3.51 27.74 -9.56
C ILE A 57 -4.41 28.93 -9.21
N ILE A 58 -5.04 28.93 -8.03
CA ILE A 58 -6.13 29.86 -7.69
C ILE A 58 -5.70 30.92 -6.67
N GLY A 59 -4.62 30.68 -5.92
CA GLY A 59 -4.05 31.65 -4.98
C GLY A 59 -4.86 31.79 -3.68
N GLY A 60 -4.29 31.29 -2.58
CA GLY A 60 -4.60 31.80 -1.23
C GLY A 60 -5.80 31.23 -0.47
N VAL A 61 -6.50 30.21 -0.98
CA VAL A 61 -7.73 29.70 -0.33
C VAL A 61 -7.46 28.60 0.71
N THR A 62 -6.30 27.93 0.65
CA THR A 62 -5.96 26.79 1.53
C THR A 62 -4.67 27.06 2.30
N ASP A 63 -4.63 26.74 3.60
CA ASP A 63 -3.43 26.87 4.42
C ASP A 63 -2.33 25.92 3.94
N ARG A 64 -1.26 26.49 3.37
CA ARG A 64 -0.12 25.77 2.80
C ARG A 64 0.53 24.82 3.80
N TRP A 65 0.57 25.19 5.08
CA TRP A 65 1.20 24.37 6.11
C TRP A 65 0.40 23.11 6.39
N THR A 66 -0.92 23.22 6.43
CA THR A 66 -1.81 22.08 6.57
C THR A 66 -1.66 21.11 5.40
N ALA A 67 -1.72 21.62 4.15
CA ALA A 67 -1.57 20.77 2.96
C ALA A 67 -0.20 20.08 2.88
N ALA A 68 0.88 20.80 3.24
CA ALA A 68 2.22 20.21 3.34
C ALA A 68 2.29 19.12 4.42
N GLY A 69 1.65 19.34 5.56
CA GLY A 69 1.53 18.36 6.64
C GLY A 69 0.84 17.08 6.17
N GLU A 70 -0.27 17.19 5.42
CA GLU A 70 -0.99 16.04 4.88
C GLU A 70 -0.14 15.22 3.90
N ILE A 71 0.61 15.87 3.00
CA ILE A 71 1.56 15.18 2.11
C ILE A 71 2.63 14.44 2.90
N ILE A 72 3.21 15.09 3.92
CA ILE A 72 4.28 14.50 4.73
C ILE A 72 3.73 13.26 5.47
N VAL A 73 2.58 13.40 6.13
CA VAL A 73 1.95 12.29 6.86
C VAL A 73 1.62 11.13 5.90
N GLY A 74 0.98 11.42 4.77
CA GLY A 74 0.64 10.41 3.76
C GLY A 74 1.89 9.71 3.21
N SER A 75 2.94 10.47 2.88
CA SER A 75 4.19 9.94 2.35
C SER A 75 4.93 9.07 3.38
N VAL A 76 4.95 9.49 4.65
CA VAL A 76 5.54 8.71 5.74
C VAL A 76 4.78 7.40 5.93
N LEU A 77 3.44 7.41 5.90
CA LEU A 77 2.65 6.19 6.00
C LEU A 77 2.94 5.22 4.83
N LEU A 78 2.99 5.72 3.60
CA LEU A 78 3.32 4.89 2.44
C LEU A 78 4.76 4.37 2.50
N MET A 79 5.70 5.18 2.98
CA MET A 79 7.08 4.78 3.22
C MET A 79 7.17 3.70 4.30
N LEU A 80 6.38 3.78 5.38
CA LEU A 80 6.30 2.74 6.40
C LEU A 80 5.75 1.43 5.83
N VAL A 81 4.72 1.49 4.97
CA VAL A 81 4.20 0.30 4.27
C VAL A 81 5.27 -0.31 3.35
N ALA A 82 6.03 0.52 2.63
CA ALA A 82 7.13 0.04 1.80
C ALA A 82 8.25 -0.58 2.65
N ALA A 83 8.65 0.06 3.75
CA ALA A 83 9.66 -0.44 4.68
C ALA A 83 9.23 -1.74 5.36
N MET A 84 7.93 -1.93 5.58
CA MET A 84 7.36 -3.17 6.09
C MET A 84 7.68 -4.38 5.20
N ALA A 85 8.06 -4.19 3.94
CA ALA A 85 8.48 -5.28 3.07
C ALA A 85 9.67 -6.07 3.62
N ALA A 86 10.51 -5.47 4.47
CA ALA A 86 11.57 -6.19 5.17
C ALA A 86 11.02 -7.26 6.14
N PHE A 87 9.85 -7.02 6.74
CA PHE A 87 9.24 -7.85 7.78
C PHE A 87 8.03 -8.68 7.30
N SER A 88 7.28 -8.17 6.33
CA SER A 88 6.19 -8.89 5.65
C SER A 88 6.12 -8.46 4.18
N PRO A 89 6.96 -9.06 3.31
CA PRO A 89 6.98 -8.75 1.88
C PRO A 89 5.61 -8.91 1.21
N ALA A 90 4.86 -9.93 1.65
CA ALA A 90 3.51 -10.19 1.14
C ALA A 90 2.53 -9.04 1.46
N GLY A 91 2.65 -8.42 2.64
CA GLY A 91 1.77 -7.31 3.01
C GLY A 91 1.95 -6.10 2.12
N THR A 92 3.21 -5.70 1.88
CA THR A 92 3.53 -4.60 0.97
C THR A 92 3.13 -4.92 -0.47
N PHE A 93 3.32 -6.16 -0.92
CA PHE A 93 2.93 -6.61 -2.25
C PHE A 93 1.41 -6.53 -2.47
N VAL A 94 0.63 -7.08 -1.54
CA VAL A 94 -0.85 -7.05 -1.60
C VAL A 94 -1.37 -5.62 -1.53
N ALA A 95 -0.82 -4.78 -0.65
CA ALA A 95 -1.17 -3.37 -0.57
C ALA A 95 -0.94 -2.63 -1.90
N GLY A 96 0.24 -2.82 -2.51
CA GLY A 96 0.58 -2.22 -3.81
C GLY A 96 -0.33 -2.66 -4.95
N LEU A 97 -0.75 -3.94 -4.95
CA LEU A 97 -1.72 -4.43 -5.94
C LEU A 97 -3.10 -3.81 -5.74
N VAL A 98 -3.66 -3.95 -4.52
CA VAL A 98 -5.05 -3.59 -4.22
C VAL A 98 -5.29 -2.09 -4.35
N PHE A 99 -4.36 -1.27 -3.90
CA PHE A 99 -4.56 0.19 -3.84
C PHE A 99 -3.77 0.98 -4.87
N GLY A 100 -2.83 0.36 -5.59
CA GLY A 100 -2.02 1.04 -6.59
C GLY A 100 -2.23 0.49 -8.01
N VAL A 101 -1.78 -0.73 -8.25
CA VAL A 101 -1.76 -1.33 -9.60
C VAL A 101 -3.17 -1.57 -10.13
N PHE A 102 -4.04 -2.23 -9.36
CA PHE A 102 -5.40 -2.51 -9.84
C PHE A 102 -6.20 -1.22 -10.09
N PRO A 103 -6.29 -0.25 -9.15
CA PRO A 103 -7.02 0.99 -9.41
C PRO A 103 -6.44 1.77 -10.59
N GLY A 104 -5.10 1.77 -10.73
CA GLY A 104 -4.43 2.43 -11.84
C GLY A 104 -4.73 1.80 -13.21
N ILE A 105 -4.71 0.47 -13.30
CA ILE A 105 -5.07 -0.24 -14.54
C ILE A 105 -6.57 -0.08 -14.84
N LEU A 106 -7.42 -0.21 -13.82
CA LEU A 106 -8.87 -0.02 -13.97
C LEU A 106 -9.19 1.39 -14.47
N HIS A 107 -8.48 2.41 -14.01
CA HIS A 107 -8.69 3.76 -14.51
C HIS A 107 -8.32 3.91 -15.99
N ILE A 108 -7.24 3.28 -16.45
CA ILE A 108 -6.84 3.32 -17.86
C ILE A 108 -7.88 2.63 -18.76
N LEU A 109 -8.43 1.50 -18.30
CA LEU A 109 -9.37 0.70 -19.10
C LEU A 109 -10.81 1.20 -18.98
N PHE A 110 -11.20 1.66 -17.80
CA PHE A 110 -12.57 2.01 -17.40
C PHE A 110 -12.56 3.29 -16.54
N PRO A 111 -12.23 4.45 -17.12
CA PRO A 111 -12.09 5.71 -16.37
C PRO A 111 -13.40 6.11 -15.67
N ASP A 112 -14.54 6.04 -16.38
CA ASP A 112 -15.85 6.44 -15.85
C ASP A 112 -16.31 5.56 -14.68
N ASP A 113 -16.12 4.24 -14.80
CA ASP A 113 -16.43 3.31 -13.72
C ASP A 113 -15.54 3.54 -12.50
N THR A 114 -14.26 3.83 -12.72
CA THR A 114 -13.33 4.13 -11.63
C THR A 114 -13.74 5.39 -10.87
N PHE A 115 -14.18 6.43 -11.58
CA PHE A 115 -14.68 7.65 -10.95
C PHE A 115 -15.99 7.44 -10.21
N ARG A 116 -16.90 6.63 -10.76
CA ARG A 116 -18.13 6.21 -10.07
C ARG A 116 -17.82 5.45 -8.79
N LEU A 117 -16.91 4.49 -8.83
CA LEU A 117 -16.48 3.74 -7.63
C LEU A 117 -15.90 4.65 -6.55
N ILE A 118 -15.13 5.68 -6.93
CA ILE A 118 -14.63 6.68 -5.98
C ILE A 118 -15.76 7.56 -5.44
N GLY A 119 -16.74 7.92 -6.28
CA GLY A 119 -17.91 8.70 -5.90
C GLY A 119 -18.86 7.96 -4.95
N ASP A 120 -18.91 6.63 -5.05
CA ASP A 120 -19.74 5.75 -4.23
C ASP A 120 -19.07 5.36 -2.89
N LEU A 121 -17.86 5.83 -2.60
CA LEU A 121 -17.16 5.52 -1.35
C LEU A 121 -17.92 6.09 -0.14
N PRO A 122 -18.36 5.23 0.80
CA PRO A 122 -19.07 5.70 1.98
C PRO A 122 -18.12 6.45 2.91
N TYR A 123 -18.65 7.44 3.63
CA TYR A 123 -17.93 8.21 4.65
C TYR A 123 -16.77 9.08 4.13
N ILE A 124 -16.74 9.37 2.83
CA ILE A 124 -15.76 10.28 2.21
C ILE A 124 -16.47 11.53 1.71
N ASP A 125 -16.00 12.71 2.11
CA ASP A 125 -16.54 14.00 1.65
C ASP A 125 -16.04 14.34 0.23
N SER A 126 -16.75 15.22 -0.46
CA SER A 126 -16.50 15.62 -1.86
C SER A 126 -15.06 16.10 -2.10
N THR A 127 -14.46 16.81 -1.15
CA THR A 127 -13.05 17.23 -1.19
C THR A 127 -12.08 16.05 -1.35
N TRP A 128 -12.30 14.99 -0.58
CA TRP A 128 -11.46 13.78 -0.64
C TRP A 128 -11.73 12.97 -1.90
N GLN A 129 -12.97 12.95 -2.40
CA GLN A 129 -13.30 12.32 -3.68
C GLN A 129 -12.55 12.99 -4.84
N VAL A 130 -12.58 14.32 -4.91
CA VAL A 130 -11.83 15.10 -5.93
C VAL A 130 -10.34 14.84 -5.82
N ALA A 131 -9.80 14.78 -4.59
CA ALA A 131 -8.40 14.47 -4.37
C ALA A 131 -8.03 13.06 -4.89
N LEU A 132 -8.86 12.05 -4.62
CA LEU A 132 -8.66 10.69 -5.11
C LEU A 132 -8.82 10.59 -6.63
N HIS A 133 -9.78 11.28 -7.23
CA HIS A 133 -9.90 11.38 -8.69
C HIS A 133 -8.61 11.96 -9.29
N SER A 134 -8.10 13.05 -8.72
CA SER A 134 -6.83 13.65 -9.12
C SER A 134 -5.66 12.68 -8.93
N TRP A 135 -5.59 11.96 -7.82
CA TRP A 135 -4.54 10.97 -7.54
C TRP A 135 -4.44 9.91 -8.65
N VAL A 136 -5.58 9.34 -9.02
CA VAL A 136 -5.64 8.29 -10.04
C VAL A 136 -5.40 8.88 -11.44
N THR A 137 -6.00 10.04 -11.76
CA THR A 137 -5.81 10.74 -13.05
C THR A 137 -4.36 11.12 -13.31
N ASN A 138 -3.63 11.52 -12.25
CA ASN A 138 -2.21 11.86 -12.34
C ASN A 138 -1.29 10.63 -12.39
N GLY A 139 -1.84 9.40 -12.36
CA GLY A 139 -1.07 8.16 -12.39
C GLY A 139 -0.36 7.81 -11.08
N PHE A 140 -0.59 8.55 -9.98
CA PHE A 140 0.07 8.27 -8.70
C PHE A 140 -0.32 6.90 -8.13
N ALA A 141 -1.52 6.40 -8.45
CA ALA A 141 -1.92 5.03 -8.10
C ALA A 141 -0.95 3.99 -8.69
N LEU A 142 -0.64 4.08 -9.99
CA LEU A 142 0.33 3.16 -10.62
C LEU A 142 1.74 3.34 -10.08
N ILE A 143 2.22 4.58 -9.96
CA ILE A 143 3.58 4.86 -9.49
C ILE A 143 3.78 4.28 -8.08
N SER A 144 2.90 4.61 -7.15
CA SER A 144 2.96 4.10 -5.78
C SER A 144 2.76 2.59 -5.72
N GLY A 145 1.84 2.04 -6.51
CA GLY A 145 1.62 0.59 -6.63
C GLY A 145 2.85 -0.17 -7.07
N PHE A 146 3.52 0.26 -8.14
CA PHE A 146 4.74 -0.36 -8.62
C PHE A 146 5.92 -0.17 -7.66
N MET A 147 6.02 0.98 -6.99
CA MET A 147 7.02 1.17 -5.92
C MET A 147 6.83 0.17 -4.78
N MET A 148 5.59 -0.03 -4.32
CA MET A 148 5.27 -1.03 -3.29
C MET A 148 5.53 -2.46 -3.77
N LEU A 149 5.17 -2.79 -5.01
CA LEU A 149 5.50 -4.08 -5.61
C LEU A 149 7.01 -4.32 -5.62
N GLY A 150 7.79 -3.35 -6.07
CA GLY A 150 9.25 -3.42 -6.07
C GLY A 150 9.82 -3.63 -4.67
N ALA A 151 9.31 -2.89 -3.67
CA ALA A 151 9.69 -3.08 -2.27
C ALA A 151 9.35 -4.50 -1.77
N GLY A 152 8.15 -5.00 -2.07
CA GLY A 152 7.73 -6.37 -1.75
C GLY A 152 8.63 -7.44 -2.39
N PHE A 153 8.96 -7.29 -3.67
CA PHE A 153 9.89 -8.19 -4.35
C PHE A 153 11.29 -8.16 -3.73
N GLY A 154 11.83 -6.96 -3.45
CA GLY A 154 13.12 -6.81 -2.79
C GLY A 154 13.15 -7.48 -1.40
N GLY A 155 12.07 -7.34 -0.63
CA GLY A 155 11.91 -8.01 0.66
C GLY A 155 11.85 -9.54 0.54
N LEU A 156 11.22 -10.07 -0.51
CA LEU A 156 11.16 -11.50 -0.78
C LEU A 156 12.52 -12.07 -1.19
N ILE A 157 13.26 -11.38 -2.05
CA ILE A 157 14.59 -11.77 -2.50
C ILE A 157 15.57 -11.81 -1.33
N ARG A 158 15.54 -10.80 -0.44
CA ARG A 158 16.43 -10.73 0.75
C ARG A 158 16.24 -11.90 1.73
N ARG A 159 15.11 -12.61 1.67
CA ARG A 159 14.80 -13.75 2.56
C ARG A 159 15.22 -15.10 2.01
N ARG A 160 15.59 -15.18 0.73
CA ARG A 160 16.15 -16.38 0.11
C ARG A 160 17.65 -16.41 0.33
#